data_AF-A0A955XA23-F1
#
_entry.id   AF-A0A955XA23-F1
#
_cell.length_a   1.000
_cell.length_b   1.000
_cell.length_c   1.000
_cell.angle_alpha   90.00
_cell.angle_beta   90.00
_cell.angle_gamma   90.00
#
_symmetry.space_group_name_H-M   'P 1'
#
loop_
_entity.id
_entity.type
_entity.pdbx_description
1 polymer ?
#
loop_
_entity_poly.entity_id
_entity_poly.type
_entity_poly.pdbx_seq_one_letter_code
_entity_poly.pdbx_strand_id
1 'polypeptide(L)'
;MRRAQRPLTSLIFALSATALVACSGSDTPDAGTFPDSGVATDTGVTPDTGVEETDAGFPDSGEEPDAGPATCLLTDPVDTTPDPGCTEAWVASVRGELRHGDAAPFEDGRAQVCVRGQAGAALSCLRPVASCPDGQWEFLVPDNLRCVEELVMHNYALGGLFADTYCRPDPSTLDARALLDPVTIYATTAPANLPPRGTGSEARTITFSDGVEVDVTPDGTFFDLGEGDDYLRLGMVKLPAAPNPAPCFLGAGDDFDAVYGFSPSLNVAGDTGFPFRISGTGIAQGTTVDLYVLGGLECLLSADVNDRVEEGHWALFATVTAGANGELASNLPCLNWLAYKAR
;
A
#
# COMPACT_ATOMS: atom_id res chain seq x y z
N MET A 1 34.86 -35.99 25.88
CA MET A 1 35.16 -36.32 24.47
C MET A 1 35.26 -35.03 23.68
N ARG A 2 36.47 -34.65 23.24
CA ARG A 2 36.76 -33.40 22.55
C ARG A 2 36.41 -33.57 21.06
N ARG A 3 35.49 -32.78 20.51
CA ARG A 3 35.26 -32.69 19.05
C ARG A 3 36.09 -31.54 18.49
N ALA A 4 36.93 -31.89 17.52
CA ALA A 4 37.88 -31.01 16.85
C ALA A 4 37.18 -30.11 15.83
N GLN A 5 37.50 -28.81 15.88
CA GLN A 5 37.21 -27.83 14.85
C GLN A 5 38.11 -28.09 13.63
N ARG A 6 37.54 -28.08 12.42
CA ARG A 6 38.28 -27.98 11.16
C ARG A 6 38.11 -26.56 10.61
N PRO A 7 39.18 -25.86 10.19
CA PRO A 7 39.07 -24.56 9.56
C PRO A 7 38.65 -24.73 8.09
N LEU A 8 37.65 -23.97 7.64
CA LEU A 8 37.34 -23.83 6.22
C LEU A 8 38.31 -22.82 5.59
N THR A 9 38.98 -23.28 4.57
CA THR A 9 39.96 -22.57 3.74
C THR A 9 39.27 -21.51 2.87
N SER A 10 39.68 -20.26 3.01
CA SER A 10 39.35 -19.17 2.08
C SER A 10 39.83 -19.48 0.68
N LEU A 11 38.94 -19.40 -0.31
CA LEU A 11 39.32 -19.32 -1.73
C LEU A 11 39.15 -17.87 -2.18
N ILE A 12 40.29 -17.22 -2.45
CA ILE A 12 40.40 -15.89 -3.05
C ILE A 12 40.39 -16.09 -4.56
N PHE A 13 39.38 -15.59 -5.26
CA PHE A 13 39.42 -15.40 -6.71
C PHE A 13 39.70 -13.93 -7.00
N ALA A 14 40.96 -13.65 -7.37
CA ALA A 14 41.34 -12.43 -8.03
C ALA A 14 41.04 -12.58 -9.53
N LEU A 15 40.14 -11.76 -10.08
CA LEU A 15 40.01 -11.60 -11.53
C LEU A 15 40.46 -10.21 -11.94
N SER A 16 41.28 -10.23 -12.98
CA SER A 16 42.18 -9.18 -13.43
C SER A 16 41.47 -8.05 -14.16
N ALA A 17 42.04 -6.86 -14.00
CA ALA A 17 41.78 -5.67 -14.77
C ALA A 17 42.03 -5.88 -16.28
N THR A 18 41.18 -5.26 -17.10
CA THR A 18 41.55 -4.86 -18.47
C THR A 18 41.10 -3.42 -18.67
N ALA A 19 42.07 -2.51 -18.71
CA ALA A 19 41.93 -1.17 -19.25
C ALA A 19 42.25 -1.23 -20.76
N LEU A 20 41.56 -0.44 -21.58
CA LEU A 20 42.16 0.28 -22.72
C LEU A 20 41.13 1.17 -23.46
N VAL A 21 41.54 2.43 -23.59
CA VAL A 21 41.44 3.33 -24.77
C VAL A 21 40.23 4.26 -24.88
N ALA A 22 40.60 5.54 -24.74
CA ALA A 22 39.89 6.75 -25.09
C ALA A 22 39.71 6.93 -26.61
N CYS A 23 38.63 7.60 -26.99
CA CYS A 23 38.63 8.54 -28.12
C CYS A 23 37.85 9.79 -27.74
N SER A 24 38.60 10.88 -27.67
CA SER A 24 38.17 12.27 -27.69
C SER A 24 37.45 12.63 -29.01
N GLY A 25 36.35 13.38 -28.92
CA GLY A 25 35.67 14.00 -30.06
C GLY A 25 35.02 15.31 -29.63
N SER A 26 35.58 16.39 -30.11
CA SER A 26 35.35 17.81 -29.85
C SER A 26 34.19 18.42 -30.65
N ASP A 27 33.59 19.50 -30.10
CA ASP A 27 33.04 20.70 -30.77
C ASP A 27 31.89 20.50 -31.79
N THR A 28 30.81 21.28 -31.91
CA THR A 28 30.36 22.61 -31.45
C THR A 28 28.87 22.75 -31.85
N PRO A 29 28.14 23.80 -31.42
CA PRO A 29 26.68 23.88 -31.53
C PRO A 29 26.22 24.48 -32.87
N ASP A 30 25.05 24.07 -33.36
CA ASP A 30 24.36 24.79 -34.42
C ASP A 30 22.95 25.19 -33.99
N ALA A 31 22.74 26.50 -34.00
CA ALA A 31 21.47 27.17 -33.77
C ALA A 31 20.65 27.13 -35.07
N GLY A 32 19.43 26.60 -34.98
CA GLY A 32 18.44 26.64 -36.06
C GLY A 32 17.15 27.28 -35.57
N THR A 33 17.01 28.58 -35.78
CA THR A 33 15.71 29.29 -35.77
C THR A 33 14.93 28.97 -37.05
N PHE A 34 13.66 28.60 -36.93
CA PHE A 34 12.67 28.74 -38.02
C PHE A 34 11.36 29.37 -37.49
N PRO A 35 10.72 30.27 -38.25
CA PRO A 35 9.60 31.10 -37.81
C PRO A 35 8.21 30.48 -38.08
N ASP A 36 7.23 31.07 -37.40
CA ASP A 36 5.78 30.99 -37.60
C ASP A 36 5.34 31.04 -39.07
N SER A 37 4.29 30.29 -39.41
CA SER A 37 3.04 30.80 -40.01
C SER A 37 2.15 29.67 -40.53
N GLY A 38 0.85 29.73 -40.23
CA GLY A 38 -0.13 28.81 -40.81
C GLY A 38 -1.52 28.91 -40.19
N VAL A 39 -2.18 30.07 -40.36
CA VAL A 39 -3.63 30.19 -40.20
C VAL A 39 -4.32 29.45 -41.35
N ALA A 40 -5.22 28.53 -41.03
CA ALA A 40 -6.26 28.08 -41.95
C ALA A 40 -7.57 27.91 -41.19
N THR A 41 -8.45 28.90 -41.36
CA THR A 41 -9.89 28.75 -41.18
C THR A 41 -10.44 27.86 -42.29
N ASP A 42 -11.20 26.83 -41.96
CA ASP A 42 -12.24 26.35 -42.87
C ASP A 42 -13.55 26.09 -42.13
N THR A 43 -14.54 26.80 -42.62
CA THR A 43 -15.96 26.76 -42.27
C THR A 43 -16.64 25.77 -43.21
N GLY A 44 -17.07 24.63 -42.67
CA GLY A 44 -17.86 23.65 -43.42
C GLY A 44 -19.04 23.16 -42.61
N VAL A 45 -20.19 23.82 -42.75
CA VAL A 45 -21.50 23.30 -42.33
C VAL A 45 -22.13 22.62 -43.54
N THR A 46 -22.50 21.35 -43.42
CA THR A 46 -23.73 20.82 -44.05
C THR A 46 -24.32 19.72 -43.16
N PRO A 47 -25.66 19.71 -42.99
CA PRO A 47 -26.38 18.73 -42.18
C PRO A 47 -26.76 17.51 -43.03
N ASP A 48 -26.58 16.30 -42.51
CA ASP A 48 -27.26 15.12 -43.06
C ASP A 48 -28.07 14.41 -41.98
N THR A 49 -29.37 14.52 -42.19
CA THR A 49 -30.43 13.68 -41.68
C THR A 49 -30.20 12.23 -42.08
N GLY A 50 -30.02 11.36 -41.09
CA GLY A 50 -30.04 9.91 -41.25
C GLY A 50 -30.76 9.30 -40.06
N VAL A 51 -32.09 9.16 -40.20
CA VAL A 51 -32.90 8.30 -39.35
C VAL A 51 -32.59 6.86 -39.76
N GLU A 52 -31.92 6.10 -38.88
CA GLU A 52 -32.00 4.64 -38.89
C GLU A 52 -32.61 4.20 -37.56
N GLU A 53 -33.90 3.86 -37.61
CA GLU A 53 -34.53 3.03 -36.61
C GLU A 53 -33.92 1.62 -36.70
N THR A 54 -33.09 1.28 -35.71
CA THR A 54 -32.80 -0.12 -35.39
C THR A 54 -33.44 -0.43 -34.04
N ASP A 55 -34.73 -0.76 -34.13
CA ASP A 55 -35.47 -1.45 -33.08
C ASP A 55 -34.92 -2.88 -32.96
N ALA A 56 -33.89 -3.01 -32.13
CA ALA A 56 -33.52 -4.27 -31.51
C ALA A 56 -33.74 -4.08 -30.01
N GLY A 57 -35.00 -4.15 -29.59
CA GLY A 57 -35.39 -4.27 -28.19
C GLY A 57 -34.60 -5.40 -27.53
N PHE A 58 -33.54 -5.02 -26.81
CA PHE A 58 -32.93 -5.89 -25.82
C PHE A 58 -33.99 -6.12 -24.75
N PRO A 59 -34.24 -7.38 -24.33
CA PRO A 59 -35.10 -7.63 -23.19
C PRO A 59 -34.50 -6.87 -22.01
N ASP A 60 -35.30 -5.96 -21.47
CA ASP A 60 -35.05 -5.26 -20.22
C ASP A 60 -34.56 -6.28 -19.21
N SER A 61 -33.26 -6.22 -18.91
CA SER A 61 -32.61 -7.04 -17.90
C SER A 61 -33.27 -6.62 -16.60
N GLY A 62 -34.29 -7.39 -16.21
CA GLY A 62 -35.20 -7.05 -15.14
C GLY A 62 -34.46 -6.41 -13.99
N GLU A 63 -34.95 -5.23 -13.58
CA GLU A 63 -34.53 -4.55 -12.35
C GLU A 63 -34.31 -5.64 -11.29
N GLU A 64 -33.04 -5.83 -10.90
CA GLU A 64 -32.74 -6.70 -9.76
C GLU A 64 -33.63 -6.19 -8.63
N PRO A 65 -34.43 -7.07 -8.01
CA PRO A 65 -35.35 -6.66 -6.97
C PRO A 65 -34.55 -5.87 -5.95
N ASP A 66 -34.93 -4.60 -5.77
CA ASP A 66 -34.31 -3.66 -4.85
C ASP A 66 -34.14 -4.39 -3.52
N ALA A 67 -32.90 -4.83 -3.26
CA ALA A 67 -32.58 -5.66 -2.13
C ALA A 67 -32.84 -4.77 -0.92
N GLY A 68 -34.01 -4.95 -0.30
CA GLY A 68 -34.38 -4.23 0.92
C GLY A 68 -33.17 -4.22 1.86
N PRO A 69 -32.98 -3.12 2.60
CA PRO A 69 -31.68 -2.71 3.13
C PRO A 69 -30.92 -3.92 3.66
N ALA A 70 -29.88 -4.33 2.92
CA ALA A 70 -29.09 -5.49 3.30
C ALA A 70 -28.63 -5.26 4.74
N THR A 71 -29.09 -6.09 5.66
CA THR A 71 -28.58 -6.06 7.03
C THR A 71 -27.10 -6.39 6.92
N CYS A 72 -26.22 -5.40 7.15
CA CYS A 72 -24.78 -5.59 6.95
C CYS A 72 -24.10 -6.36 8.10
N LEU A 73 -24.89 -6.89 9.04
CA LEU A 73 -24.46 -7.87 10.05
C LEU A 73 -25.14 -9.22 9.81
N LEU A 74 -24.44 -10.29 10.20
CA LEU A 74 -24.97 -11.64 10.09
C LEU A 74 -26.10 -11.84 11.10
N THR A 75 -27.27 -12.23 10.62
CA THR A 75 -28.42 -12.57 11.46
C THR A 75 -28.53 -14.08 11.71
N ASP A 76 -27.90 -14.88 10.87
CA ASP A 76 -27.91 -16.34 10.99
C ASP A 76 -27.02 -16.84 12.14
N PRO A 77 -27.43 -17.91 12.83
CA PRO A 77 -26.61 -18.52 13.87
C PRO A 77 -25.34 -19.13 13.26
N VAL A 78 -24.19 -18.61 13.66
CA VAL A 78 -22.87 -19.18 13.34
C VAL A 78 -22.55 -20.31 14.32
N ASP A 79 -22.08 -21.45 13.80
CA ASP A 79 -21.55 -22.55 14.62
C ASP A 79 -20.21 -22.17 15.25
N THR A 80 -20.23 -21.98 16.57
CA THR A 80 -19.06 -21.61 17.38
C THR A 80 -18.38 -22.83 18.02
N THR A 81 -18.78 -24.05 17.67
CA THR A 81 -18.21 -25.28 18.24
C THR A 81 -16.83 -25.53 17.64
N PRO A 82 -15.74 -25.56 18.43
CA PRO A 82 -14.42 -25.85 17.90
C PRO A 82 -14.30 -27.25 17.29
N ASP A 83 -13.64 -27.36 16.15
CA ASP A 83 -13.23 -28.67 15.62
C ASP A 83 -12.26 -29.34 16.62
N PRO A 84 -12.50 -30.59 17.07
CA PRO A 84 -11.59 -31.30 17.97
C PRO A 84 -10.15 -31.45 17.47
N GLY A 85 -9.92 -31.34 16.15
CA GLY A 85 -8.60 -31.37 15.53
C GLY A 85 -7.89 -30.00 15.47
N CYS A 86 -8.58 -28.92 15.85
CA CYS A 86 -7.98 -27.58 15.91
C CYS A 86 -7.11 -27.44 17.16
N THR A 87 -5.83 -27.16 16.95
CA THR A 87 -4.86 -26.86 18.02
C THR A 87 -4.58 -25.37 18.18
N GLU A 88 -5.02 -24.56 17.22
CA GLU A 88 -4.90 -23.10 17.23
C GLU A 88 -6.20 -22.42 17.73
N ALA A 89 -6.33 -21.11 17.51
CA ALA A 89 -7.54 -20.38 17.88
C ALA A 89 -8.72 -20.76 16.97
N TRP A 90 -9.86 -21.10 17.54
CA TRP A 90 -11.08 -21.33 16.76
C TRP A 90 -11.87 -20.03 16.59
N VAL A 91 -11.90 -19.49 15.37
CA VAL A 91 -12.59 -18.24 15.03
C VAL A 91 -13.64 -18.52 13.94
N ALA A 92 -14.91 -18.46 14.29
CA ALA A 92 -16.03 -18.72 13.39
C ALA A 92 -16.56 -17.46 12.70
N SER A 93 -16.52 -16.31 13.40
CA SER A 93 -16.80 -15.00 12.80
C SER A 93 -15.87 -13.92 13.36
N VAL A 94 -15.70 -12.85 12.58
CA VAL A 94 -14.92 -11.67 12.95
C VAL A 94 -15.78 -10.44 12.74
N ARG A 95 -15.87 -9.58 13.75
CA ARG A 95 -16.62 -8.32 13.72
C ARG A 95 -15.71 -7.18 14.14
N GLY A 96 -15.92 -6.03 13.54
CA GLY A 96 -15.28 -4.79 13.96
C GLY A 96 -16.09 -3.56 13.61
N GLU A 97 -15.46 -2.41 13.80
CA GLU A 97 -16.00 -1.09 13.50
C GLU A 97 -14.89 -0.29 12.79
N LEU A 98 -15.22 0.33 11.66
CA LEU A 98 -14.36 1.31 11.00
C LEU A 98 -14.73 2.72 11.47
N ARG A 99 -13.69 3.49 11.79
CA ARG A 99 -13.80 4.90 12.15
C ARG A 99 -12.97 5.77 11.25
N HIS A 100 -13.45 6.97 10.99
CA HIS A 100 -12.68 8.03 10.38
C HIS A 100 -12.10 8.92 11.48
N GLY A 101 -10.77 8.89 11.63
CA GLY A 101 -10.11 9.50 12.78
C GLY A 101 -10.67 8.99 14.10
N ASP A 102 -10.76 9.87 15.09
CA ASP A 102 -10.92 9.47 16.49
C ASP A 102 -12.37 9.17 16.91
N ALA A 103 -13.39 9.42 16.07
CA ALA A 103 -14.77 9.49 16.60
C ALA A 103 -15.93 9.06 15.69
N ALA A 104 -15.89 9.31 14.38
CA ALA A 104 -17.06 9.06 13.54
C ALA A 104 -17.01 7.66 12.94
N PRO A 105 -18.11 6.89 12.96
CA PRO A 105 -18.21 5.68 12.15
C PRO A 105 -17.98 5.98 10.68
N PHE A 106 -17.41 5.02 9.96
CA PHE A 106 -17.04 5.19 8.56
C PHE A 106 -17.81 4.21 7.67
N GLU A 107 -18.79 4.71 6.93
CA GLU A 107 -19.69 3.92 6.07
C GLU A 107 -19.03 3.47 4.76
N ASP A 108 -18.17 4.30 4.18
CA ASP A 108 -17.54 4.05 2.87
C ASP A 108 -16.32 3.11 2.93
N GLY A 109 -16.06 2.56 4.11
CA GLY A 109 -14.97 1.63 4.34
C GLY A 109 -15.22 0.23 3.77
N ARG A 110 -14.12 -0.48 3.60
CA ARG A 110 -14.07 -1.91 3.32
C ARG A 110 -13.14 -2.54 4.33
N ALA A 111 -13.57 -3.67 4.87
CA ALA A 111 -12.72 -4.54 5.67
C ALA A 111 -12.47 -5.82 4.88
N GLN A 112 -11.26 -6.36 4.99
CA GLN A 112 -10.86 -7.65 4.45
C GLN A 112 -10.14 -8.42 5.55
N VAL A 113 -10.55 -9.66 5.77
CA VAL A 113 -9.88 -10.57 6.70
C VAL A 113 -9.00 -11.52 5.90
N CYS A 114 -7.72 -11.60 6.26
CA CYS A 114 -6.78 -12.58 5.76
C CYS A 114 -6.43 -13.55 6.88
N VAL A 115 -6.61 -14.85 6.62
CA VAL A 115 -6.44 -15.91 7.62
C VAL A 115 -5.33 -16.86 7.20
N ARG A 116 -4.41 -17.16 8.11
CA ARG A 116 -3.56 -18.35 8.00
C ARG A 116 -4.14 -19.41 8.92
N GLY A 117 -4.62 -20.51 8.33
CA GLY A 117 -5.06 -21.66 9.09
C GLY A 117 -3.89 -22.57 9.49
N GLN A 118 -4.09 -23.41 10.50
CA GLN A 118 -3.08 -24.35 11.04
C GLN A 118 -2.30 -25.19 10.01
N ALA A 119 -2.90 -25.50 8.86
CA ALA A 119 -2.27 -26.30 7.80
C ALA A 119 -1.73 -25.46 6.62
N GLY A 120 -1.90 -24.14 6.66
CA GLY A 120 -1.62 -23.23 5.54
C GLY A 120 -0.28 -22.52 5.70
N ALA A 121 0.52 -22.50 4.63
CA ALA A 121 1.77 -21.72 4.59
C ALA A 121 1.56 -20.25 4.18
N ALA A 122 0.37 -19.89 3.68
CA ALA A 122 0.07 -18.57 3.13
C ALA A 122 -1.24 -18.02 3.71
N LEU A 123 -1.32 -16.69 3.80
CA LEU A 123 -2.57 -15.99 4.13
C LEU A 123 -3.59 -16.22 3.02
N SER A 124 -4.80 -16.59 3.41
CA SER A 124 -5.97 -16.67 2.55
C SER A 124 -6.88 -15.49 2.84
N CYS A 125 -6.90 -14.50 1.94
CA CYS A 125 -7.73 -13.31 2.07
C CYS A 125 -9.16 -13.59 1.61
N LEU A 126 -10.10 -13.34 2.52
CA LEU A 126 -11.54 -13.43 2.25
C LEU A 126 -11.97 -12.26 1.36
N ARG A 127 -13.16 -12.37 0.75
CA ARG A 127 -13.70 -11.28 -0.08
C ARG A 127 -14.02 -10.06 0.79
N PRO A 128 -13.53 -8.85 0.48
CA PRO A 128 -13.82 -7.66 1.28
C PRO A 128 -15.33 -7.41 1.46
N VAL A 129 -15.72 -6.88 2.61
CA VAL A 129 -17.09 -6.46 2.93
C VAL A 129 -17.15 -4.97 3.15
N ALA A 130 -18.27 -4.35 2.79
CA ALA A 130 -18.56 -2.96 3.13
C ALA A 130 -18.92 -2.81 4.60
N SER A 131 -18.46 -1.71 5.20
CA SER A 131 -19.00 -1.25 6.48
C SER A 131 -20.45 -0.78 6.34
N CYS A 132 -21.22 -0.98 7.39
CA CYS A 132 -22.52 -0.38 7.60
C CYS A 132 -22.43 1.16 7.76
N PRO A 133 -23.57 1.88 7.71
CA PRO A 133 -23.65 3.30 8.05
C PRO A 133 -23.13 3.65 9.46
N ASP A 134 -23.19 2.69 10.39
CA ASP A 134 -22.63 2.82 11.74
C ASP A 134 -21.19 2.29 11.85
N GLY A 135 -20.49 2.13 10.72
CA GLY A 135 -19.11 1.70 10.61
C GLY A 135 -18.89 0.21 10.87
N GLN A 136 -19.92 -0.53 11.28
CA GLN A 136 -19.78 -1.94 11.65
C GLN A 136 -19.64 -2.85 10.44
N TRP A 137 -18.91 -3.94 10.59
CA TRP A 137 -18.79 -4.98 9.58
C TRP A 137 -18.64 -6.34 10.24
N GLU A 138 -19.02 -7.41 9.53
CA GLU A 138 -18.87 -8.78 10.02
C GLU A 138 -18.51 -9.74 8.89
N PHE A 139 -17.65 -10.71 9.22
CA PHE A 139 -17.22 -11.80 8.37
C PHE A 139 -17.60 -13.14 8.95
N LEU A 140 -18.12 -14.03 8.11
CA LEU A 140 -18.14 -15.46 8.41
C LEU A 140 -16.82 -16.07 7.95
N VAL A 141 -16.08 -16.69 8.86
CA VAL A 141 -14.88 -17.44 8.51
C VAL A 141 -15.32 -18.80 7.96
N PRO A 142 -14.93 -19.18 6.73
CA PRO A 142 -15.25 -20.49 6.16
C PRO A 142 -14.78 -21.62 7.07
N ASP A 143 -15.56 -22.70 7.19
CA ASP A 143 -15.31 -23.80 8.13
C ASP A 143 -13.87 -24.33 8.07
N ASN A 144 -13.30 -24.45 6.86
CA ASN A 144 -11.95 -24.96 6.63
C ASN A 144 -10.82 -23.98 7.02
N LEU A 145 -11.17 -22.74 7.41
CA LEU A 145 -10.24 -21.69 7.84
C LEU A 145 -10.45 -21.27 9.29
N ARG A 146 -11.41 -21.86 10.02
CA ARG A 146 -11.74 -21.45 11.41
C ARG A 146 -10.67 -21.79 12.44
N CYS A 147 -9.76 -22.71 12.14
CA CYS A 147 -8.61 -22.98 12.99
C CYS A 147 -7.45 -22.04 12.62
N VAL A 148 -7.43 -20.87 13.25
CA VAL A 148 -6.64 -19.70 12.91
C VAL A 148 -5.33 -19.66 13.70
N GLU A 149 -4.22 -19.73 12.99
CA GLU A 149 -2.88 -19.46 13.52
C GLU A 149 -2.57 -17.96 13.48
N GLU A 150 -2.92 -17.30 12.38
CA GLU A 150 -2.75 -15.85 12.21
C GLU A 150 -3.97 -15.21 11.54
N LEU A 151 -4.30 -14.01 12.01
CA LEU A 151 -5.34 -13.17 11.46
C LEU A 151 -4.78 -11.78 11.15
N VAL A 152 -4.97 -11.33 9.91
CA VAL A 152 -4.63 -9.97 9.47
C VAL A 152 -5.89 -9.31 8.94
N MET A 153 -6.11 -8.06 9.32
CA MET A 153 -7.17 -7.22 8.82
C MET A 153 -6.58 -6.19 7.87
N HIS A 154 -7.12 -6.06 6.66
CA HIS A 154 -6.85 -4.95 5.76
C HIS A 154 -8.11 -4.10 5.63
N ASN A 155 -8.00 -2.83 5.97
CA ASN A 155 -9.13 -1.91 6.01
C ASN A 155 -8.82 -0.71 5.11
N TYR A 156 -9.70 -0.38 4.19
CA TYR A 156 -9.44 0.63 3.16
C TYR A 156 -10.74 1.35 2.78
N ALA A 157 -10.62 2.43 2.00
CA ALA A 157 -11.77 3.19 1.50
C ALA A 157 -11.82 3.12 -0.02
N LEU A 158 -13.02 2.94 -0.59
CA LEU A 158 -13.21 3.05 -2.03
C LEU A 158 -13.41 4.51 -2.41
N GLY A 159 -12.53 5.05 -3.25
CA GLY A 159 -12.54 6.47 -3.57
C GLY A 159 -12.04 7.33 -2.40
N GLY A 160 -11.35 8.42 -2.71
CA GLY A 160 -10.81 9.33 -1.70
C GLY A 160 -9.32 9.12 -1.37
N LEU A 161 -8.87 9.92 -0.42
CA LEU A 161 -7.51 10.08 0.06
C LEU A 161 -7.42 9.48 1.47
N PHE A 162 -7.27 8.16 1.55
CA PHE A 162 -7.19 7.43 2.82
C PHE A 162 -6.05 6.41 2.77
N ALA A 163 -5.25 6.34 3.83
CA ALA A 163 -4.23 5.32 3.96
C ALA A 163 -4.87 4.00 4.42
N ASP A 164 -4.60 2.93 3.69
CA ASP A 164 -5.04 1.58 4.04
C ASP A 164 -4.50 1.22 5.42
N THR A 165 -5.30 0.57 6.27
CA THR A 165 -4.91 0.24 7.64
C THR A 165 -4.90 -1.26 7.84
N TYR A 166 -3.74 -1.77 8.27
CA TYR A 166 -3.55 -3.18 8.55
C TYR A 166 -3.60 -3.42 10.06
N CYS A 167 -4.35 -4.40 10.55
CA CYS A 167 -4.34 -4.76 11.98
C CYS A 167 -4.02 -6.24 12.14
N ARG A 168 -3.34 -6.59 13.22
CA ARG A 168 -2.97 -7.98 13.52
C ARG A 168 -3.43 -8.37 14.93
N PRO A 169 -4.73 -8.63 15.12
CA PRO A 169 -5.20 -9.10 16.41
C PRO A 169 -4.56 -10.46 16.71
N ASP A 170 -4.13 -10.65 17.96
CA ASP A 170 -3.59 -11.93 18.43
C ASP A 170 -4.71 -12.97 18.49
N PRO A 171 -4.71 -14.01 17.62
CA PRO A 171 -5.79 -14.98 17.57
C PRO A 171 -5.98 -15.72 18.90
N SER A 172 -4.94 -15.88 19.70
CA SER A 172 -5.01 -16.57 21.00
C SER A 172 -5.86 -15.82 22.04
N THR A 173 -6.14 -14.55 21.79
CA THR A 173 -7.00 -13.69 22.63
C THR A 173 -8.44 -13.62 22.14
N LEU A 174 -8.75 -14.22 20.99
CA LEU A 174 -10.05 -14.13 20.35
C LEU A 174 -10.95 -15.31 20.74
N ASP A 175 -12.23 -15.02 20.92
CA ASP A 175 -13.28 -16.02 21.05
C ASP A 175 -13.75 -16.49 19.66
N ALA A 176 -14.59 -17.53 19.62
CA ALA A 176 -15.20 -18.04 18.38
C ALA A 176 -15.99 -16.99 17.58
N ARG A 177 -16.42 -15.90 18.24
CA ARG A 177 -16.95 -14.70 17.59
C ARG A 177 -16.04 -13.54 17.97
N ALA A 178 -14.98 -13.34 17.20
CA ALA A 178 -14.00 -12.30 17.47
C ALA A 178 -14.64 -10.92 17.33
N LEU A 179 -14.56 -10.12 18.39
CA LEU A 179 -14.88 -8.69 18.35
C LEU A 179 -13.57 -7.92 18.44
N LEU A 180 -13.23 -7.20 17.38
CA LEU A 180 -12.02 -6.40 17.31
C LEU A 180 -12.27 -5.00 17.84
N ASP A 181 -11.20 -4.38 18.34
CA ASP A 181 -11.20 -2.95 18.66
C ASP A 181 -11.50 -2.12 17.40
N PRO A 182 -12.13 -0.93 17.55
CA PRO A 182 -12.40 -0.05 16.41
C PRO A 182 -11.11 0.30 15.65
N VAL A 183 -11.16 0.14 14.33
CA VAL A 183 -10.04 0.45 13.44
C VAL A 183 -10.21 1.85 12.88
N THR A 184 -9.18 2.68 13.04
CA THR A 184 -9.15 4.02 12.46
C THR A 184 -8.59 3.97 11.05
N ILE A 185 -9.34 4.50 10.08
CA ILE A 185 -8.86 4.83 8.75
C ILE A 185 -8.37 6.28 8.75
N TYR A 186 -7.17 6.50 8.24
CA TYR A 186 -6.51 7.79 8.29
C TYR A 186 -6.68 8.54 6.97
N ALA A 187 -7.37 9.68 7.01
CA ALA A 187 -7.41 10.57 5.86
C ALA A 187 -6.01 11.11 5.55
N THR A 188 -5.63 11.06 4.27
CA THR A 188 -4.40 11.64 3.77
C THR A 188 -4.65 13.03 3.22
N THR A 189 -3.59 13.83 3.21
CA THR A 189 -3.59 15.15 2.57
C THR A 189 -2.92 15.04 1.22
N ALA A 190 -3.45 15.74 0.22
CA ALA A 190 -2.82 15.84 -1.09
C ALA A 190 -1.39 16.42 -0.99
N PRO A 191 -0.48 16.06 -1.91
CA PRO A 191 0.85 16.63 -1.98
C PRO A 191 0.83 18.16 -2.00
N ALA A 192 1.82 18.77 -1.36
CA ALA A 192 2.05 20.21 -1.46
C ALA A 192 2.46 20.62 -2.88
N ASN A 193 3.14 19.73 -3.61
CA ASN A 193 3.44 19.87 -5.02
C ASN A 193 3.21 18.52 -5.73
N LEU A 194 2.23 18.49 -6.61
CA LEU A 194 1.97 17.38 -7.53
C LEU A 194 2.16 17.89 -8.96
N PRO A 195 3.33 17.66 -9.60
CA PRO A 195 3.55 18.05 -10.98
C PRO A 195 2.46 17.46 -11.89
N PRO A 196 2.09 18.10 -13.01
CA PRO A 196 1.23 17.47 -13.99
C PRO A 196 1.81 16.12 -14.42
N ARG A 197 0.94 15.12 -14.66
CA ARG A 197 1.31 13.77 -15.10
C ARG A 197 2.37 13.81 -16.22
N GLY A 198 2.14 14.70 -17.19
CA GLY A 198 2.98 14.83 -18.38
C GLY A 198 2.73 13.67 -19.35
N THR A 199 3.69 13.42 -20.23
CA THR A 199 3.66 12.29 -21.18
C THR A 199 4.99 11.54 -21.13
N GLY A 200 4.94 10.21 -21.11
CA GLY A 200 6.09 9.33 -21.19
C GLY A 200 6.67 8.89 -19.83
N SER A 201 7.83 8.25 -19.87
CA SER A 201 8.48 7.60 -18.73
C SER A 201 9.31 8.55 -17.86
N GLU A 202 9.00 9.84 -17.85
CA GLU A 202 9.76 10.82 -17.06
C GLU A 202 9.37 10.77 -15.59
N ALA A 203 10.37 10.70 -14.72
CA ALA A 203 10.15 10.80 -13.28
C ALA A 203 9.65 12.22 -12.89
N ARG A 204 8.76 12.25 -11.91
CA ARG A 204 8.20 13.46 -11.29
C ARG A 204 8.47 13.39 -9.79
N THR A 205 9.11 14.44 -9.26
CA THR A 205 9.27 14.58 -7.82
C THR A 205 7.99 15.16 -7.23
N ILE A 206 7.31 14.36 -6.43
CA ILE A 206 6.15 14.75 -5.65
C ILE A 206 6.64 15.21 -4.28
N THR A 207 6.14 16.35 -3.82
CA THR A 207 6.46 16.86 -2.48
C THR A 207 5.23 16.80 -1.60
N PHE A 208 5.28 16.01 -0.54
CA PHE A 208 4.26 15.95 0.49
C PHE A 208 4.58 16.93 1.62
N SER A 209 3.70 17.00 2.62
CA SER A 209 4.00 17.73 3.85
C SER A 209 5.23 17.16 4.57
N ASP A 210 5.79 17.91 5.52
CA ASP A 210 6.87 17.44 6.40
C ASP A 210 8.19 17.07 5.67
N GLY A 211 8.41 17.65 4.48
CA GLY A 211 9.66 17.48 3.74
C GLY A 211 9.85 16.09 3.13
N VAL A 212 8.77 15.32 2.99
CA VAL A 212 8.78 14.02 2.30
C VAL A 212 8.66 14.24 0.79
N GLU A 213 9.59 13.66 0.04
CA GLU A 213 9.59 13.67 -1.42
C GLU A 213 9.66 12.24 -1.96
N VAL A 214 8.92 11.98 -3.04
CA VAL A 214 8.96 10.70 -3.76
C VAL A 214 9.05 10.99 -5.25
N ASP A 215 10.00 10.35 -5.93
CA ASP A 215 10.10 10.38 -7.38
C ASP A 215 9.29 9.23 -7.97
N VAL A 216 8.26 9.54 -8.74
CA VAL A 216 7.40 8.54 -9.41
C VAL A 216 7.39 8.74 -10.91
N THR A 217 7.17 7.67 -11.66
CA THR A 217 6.91 7.73 -13.11
C THR A 217 5.42 7.51 -13.35
N PRO A 218 4.63 8.56 -13.66
CA PRO A 218 3.17 8.47 -13.67
C PRO A 218 2.60 7.54 -14.74
N ASP A 219 3.29 7.36 -15.86
CA ASP A 219 2.85 6.46 -16.94
C ASP A 219 3.28 4.99 -16.72
N GLY A 220 3.79 4.68 -15.52
CA GLY A 220 4.02 3.29 -15.12
C GLY A 220 2.70 2.53 -14.97
N THR A 221 2.76 1.20 -15.08
CA THR A 221 1.64 0.27 -14.88
C THR A 221 0.93 0.42 -13.53
N PHE A 222 1.54 1.13 -12.58
CA PHE A 222 1.05 1.31 -11.22
C PHE A 222 -0.09 2.33 -11.08
N PHE A 223 -0.21 3.29 -12.01
CA PHE A 223 -1.20 4.38 -11.92
C PHE A 223 -2.32 4.29 -12.98
N ASP A 224 -2.45 3.13 -13.63
CA ASP A 224 -3.43 2.88 -14.70
C ASP A 224 -4.30 1.65 -14.40
N LEU A 225 -4.52 1.33 -13.11
CA LEU A 225 -5.16 0.09 -12.66
C LEU A 225 -6.70 0.09 -12.69
N GLY A 226 -7.33 1.07 -13.35
CA GLY A 226 -8.64 0.84 -13.98
C GLY A 226 -9.83 1.65 -13.48
N GLU A 227 -9.72 2.54 -12.49
CA GLU A 227 -10.82 3.43 -12.10
C GLU A 227 -10.33 4.82 -11.66
N GLY A 228 -9.89 5.63 -12.63
CA GLY A 228 -9.45 7.01 -12.42
C GLY A 228 -7.92 7.19 -12.47
N ASP A 229 -7.50 8.46 -12.39
CA ASP A 229 -6.08 8.83 -12.43
C ASP A 229 -5.49 8.71 -11.00
N ASP A 230 -5.02 7.52 -10.61
CA ASP A 230 -4.47 7.24 -9.28
C ASP A 230 -3.33 8.18 -8.89
N TYR A 231 -2.62 8.71 -9.88
CA TYR A 231 -1.61 9.75 -9.68
C TYR A 231 -2.19 11.02 -9.04
N LEU A 232 -3.42 11.42 -9.42
CA LEU A 232 -4.13 12.56 -8.82
C LEU A 232 -4.68 12.26 -7.42
N ARG A 233 -4.69 10.98 -7.04
CA ARG A 233 -5.14 10.50 -5.72
C ARG A 233 -3.98 10.25 -4.77
N LEU A 234 -2.76 10.62 -5.15
CA LEU A 234 -1.64 10.54 -4.25
C LEU A 234 -1.89 11.44 -3.03
N GLY A 235 -1.59 10.91 -1.84
CA GLY A 235 -1.74 11.61 -0.58
C GLY A 235 -0.87 10.99 0.50
N MET A 236 -0.59 11.76 1.55
CA MET A 236 0.14 11.29 2.73
C MET A 236 -0.50 11.78 4.02
N VAL A 237 -0.41 10.97 5.07
CA VAL A 237 -0.68 11.35 6.46
C VAL A 237 0.57 11.08 7.29
N LYS A 238 0.87 11.96 8.25
CA LYS A 238 1.87 11.72 9.30
C LYS A 238 1.14 11.47 10.60
N LEU A 239 1.45 10.37 11.28
CA LEU A 239 0.91 10.12 12.62
C LEU A 239 1.58 11.03 13.66
N PRO A 240 0.86 11.43 14.71
CA PRO A 240 1.48 12.09 15.86
C PRO A 240 2.51 11.14 16.51
N ALA A 241 3.54 11.68 17.16
CA ALA A 241 4.62 10.88 17.76
C ALA A 241 4.17 9.90 18.85
N ALA A 242 3.02 10.16 19.49
CA ALA A 242 2.40 9.28 20.47
C ALA A 242 0.87 9.29 20.23
N PRO A 243 0.38 8.55 19.23
CA PRO A 243 -1.04 8.49 18.94
C PRO A 243 -1.78 7.85 20.11
N ASN A 244 -2.93 8.41 20.47
CA ASN A 244 -3.78 7.90 21.55
C ASN A 244 -5.25 7.89 21.11
N PRO A 245 -5.86 6.72 20.87
CA PRO A 245 -5.26 5.38 21.02
C PRO A 245 -4.14 5.12 19.99
N ALA A 246 -3.26 4.15 20.28
CA ALA A 246 -2.27 3.71 19.32
C ALA A 246 -2.95 2.96 18.15
N PRO A 247 -2.55 3.20 16.89
CA PRO A 247 -3.00 2.41 15.75
C PRO A 247 -2.74 0.93 15.96
N CYS A 248 -3.65 0.08 15.50
CA CYS A 248 -3.57 -1.37 15.63
C CYS A 248 -2.35 -2.03 14.93
N PHE A 249 -1.69 -1.35 13.99
CA PHE A 249 -0.44 -1.80 13.34
C PHE A 249 0.82 -1.39 14.10
N LEU A 250 0.70 -0.62 15.18
CA LEU A 250 1.83 -0.32 16.06
C LEU A 250 1.77 -1.27 17.26
N GLY A 251 2.64 -2.27 17.24
CA GLY A 251 2.79 -3.24 18.31
C GLY A 251 3.50 -2.69 19.53
N ALA A 252 3.46 -3.45 20.62
CA ALA A 252 4.24 -3.16 21.81
C ALA A 252 5.74 -3.25 21.49
N GLY A 253 6.41 -2.11 21.43
CA GLY A 253 7.84 -2.01 21.09
C GLY A 253 8.13 -1.30 19.77
N ASP A 254 7.10 -0.95 18.99
CA ASP A 254 7.24 -0.10 17.81
C ASP A 254 7.41 1.37 18.25
N ASP A 255 8.64 1.73 18.59
CA ASP A 255 9.07 3.05 19.06
C ASP A 255 9.73 3.85 17.91
N PHE A 256 9.00 4.00 16.81
CA PHE A 256 9.43 4.80 15.66
C PHE A 256 9.45 6.30 15.97
N ASP A 257 10.41 7.03 15.40
CA ASP A 257 10.50 8.49 15.54
C ASP A 257 9.42 9.20 14.72
N ALA A 258 9.03 8.62 13.59
CA ALA A 258 7.91 9.08 12.77
C ALA A 258 7.31 7.92 11.95
N VAL A 259 6.01 8.04 11.67
CA VAL A 259 5.24 7.10 10.86
C VAL A 259 4.39 7.88 9.86
N TYR A 260 4.47 7.50 8.59
CA TYR A 260 3.76 8.10 7.46
C TYR A 260 2.91 7.03 6.77
N GLY A 261 1.66 7.36 6.43
CA GLY A 261 0.79 6.53 5.61
C GLY A 261 0.56 7.19 4.26
N PHE A 262 0.56 6.42 3.18
CA PHE A 262 0.34 6.86 1.82
C PHE A 262 -1.00 6.36 1.28
N SER A 263 -1.54 7.07 0.30
CA SER A 263 -2.72 6.68 -0.46
C SER A 263 -2.51 7.04 -1.93
N PRO A 264 -2.99 6.23 -2.90
CA PRO A 264 -3.38 4.84 -2.68
C PRO A 264 -2.18 3.99 -2.25
N SER A 265 -2.45 2.81 -1.68
CA SER A 265 -1.39 1.83 -1.43
C SER A 265 -0.94 1.21 -2.77
N LEU A 266 0.36 1.17 -3.02
CA LEU A 266 0.93 0.70 -4.27
C LEU A 266 2.14 -0.20 -4.02
N ASN A 267 2.18 -1.35 -4.69
CA ASN A 267 3.38 -2.16 -4.77
C ASN A 267 4.28 -1.64 -5.89
N VAL A 268 5.52 -1.28 -5.57
CA VAL A 268 6.49 -0.87 -6.59
C VAL A 268 7.24 -2.11 -7.03
N ALA A 269 6.53 -2.97 -7.77
CA ALA A 269 7.09 -4.23 -8.24
C ALA A 269 8.38 -3.97 -9.06
N GLY A 270 9.52 -4.46 -8.57
CA GLY A 270 10.80 -4.40 -9.27
C GLY A 270 12.00 -4.01 -8.40
N ASP A 271 13.18 -4.10 -8.98
CA ASP A 271 14.47 -4.03 -8.29
C ASP A 271 14.83 -2.63 -7.75
N THR A 272 14.14 -1.58 -8.19
CA THR A 272 14.60 -0.20 -7.98
C THR A 272 13.82 0.59 -6.95
N GLY A 273 12.57 0.22 -6.63
CA GLY A 273 11.67 1.02 -5.79
C GLY A 273 11.43 2.45 -6.31
N PHE A 274 10.76 3.30 -5.52
CA PHE A 274 10.68 4.74 -5.78
C PHE A 274 11.76 5.49 -4.99
N PRO A 275 12.65 6.26 -5.64
CA PRO A 275 13.56 7.14 -4.92
C PRO A 275 12.77 8.07 -3.99
N PHE A 276 13.13 8.12 -2.72
CA PHE A 276 12.47 8.97 -1.75
C PHE A 276 13.46 9.71 -0.87
N ARG A 277 13.01 10.84 -0.35
CA ARG A 277 13.77 11.70 0.57
C ARG A 277 12.86 12.17 1.70
N ILE A 278 13.42 12.30 2.91
CA ILE A 278 12.77 13.00 4.02
C ILE A 278 13.75 14.04 4.53
N SER A 279 13.39 15.31 4.41
CA SER A 279 14.19 16.44 4.90
C SER A 279 13.62 16.99 6.21
N GLY A 280 14.47 17.64 7.01
CA GLY A 280 14.00 18.37 8.21
C GLY A 280 13.57 17.47 9.36
N THR A 281 14.04 16.21 9.40
CA THR A 281 13.74 15.25 10.48
C THR A 281 14.25 15.70 11.86
N GLY A 282 15.21 16.63 11.89
CA GLY A 282 15.91 17.03 13.12
C GLY A 282 16.97 16.03 13.57
N ILE A 283 17.15 14.91 12.85
CA ILE A 283 18.19 13.92 13.13
C ILE A 283 19.56 14.52 12.82
N ALA A 284 20.52 14.34 13.73
CA ALA A 284 21.87 14.86 13.56
C ALA A 284 22.57 14.18 12.36
N GLN A 285 23.31 14.95 11.57
CA GLN A 285 24.11 14.43 10.47
C GLN A 285 25.06 13.32 10.97
N GLY A 286 25.15 12.22 10.21
CA GLY A 286 25.98 11.07 10.55
C GLY A 286 25.30 10.03 11.45
N THR A 287 24.09 10.31 11.96
CA THR A 287 23.29 9.34 12.73
C THR A 287 22.85 8.20 11.81
N THR A 288 22.94 6.96 12.29
CA THR A 288 22.40 5.79 11.59
C THR A 288 20.89 5.73 11.81
N VAL A 289 20.13 5.55 10.74
CA VAL A 289 18.67 5.52 10.77
C VAL A 289 18.18 4.28 10.06
N ASP A 290 17.30 3.54 10.71
CA ASP A 290 16.59 2.40 10.13
C ASP A 290 15.28 2.87 9.52
N LEU A 291 14.98 2.35 8.32
CA LEU A 291 13.79 2.65 7.55
C LEU A 291 12.95 1.39 7.42
N TYR A 292 11.68 1.50 7.79
CA TYR A 292 10.74 0.39 7.86
C TYR A 292 9.55 0.63 6.92
N VAL A 293 9.01 -0.45 6.39
CA VAL A 293 7.78 -0.44 5.62
C VAL A 293 6.80 -1.44 6.19
N LEU A 294 5.51 -1.11 6.19
CA LEU A 294 4.45 -2.05 6.59
C LEU A 294 4.01 -2.88 5.37
N GLY A 295 3.98 -4.19 5.51
CA GLY A 295 3.53 -5.10 4.46
C GLY A 295 2.05 -4.89 4.12
N GLY A 296 1.77 -4.81 2.82
CA GLY A 296 0.44 -4.66 2.24
C GLY A 296 0.53 -4.79 0.71
N LEU A 297 -0.56 -5.23 0.06
CA LEU A 297 -0.68 -5.36 -1.41
C LEU A 297 0.54 -6.01 -2.09
N GLU A 298 1.09 -7.09 -1.52
CA GLU A 298 2.27 -7.78 -2.04
C GLU A 298 3.57 -6.97 -2.04
N CYS A 299 3.75 -6.00 -1.13
CA CYS A 299 5.02 -5.26 -1.00
C CYS A 299 6.25 -6.19 -0.98
N LEU A 300 7.15 -6.01 -1.96
CA LEU A 300 8.39 -6.79 -2.10
C LEU A 300 9.60 -5.92 -1.77
N LEU A 301 10.53 -6.41 -0.94
CA LEU A 301 11.76 -5.68 -0.61
C LEU A 301 12.81 -5.75 -1.73
N SER A 302 12.68 -6.72 -2.63
CA SER A 302 13.53 -6.89 -3.81
C SER A 302 12.75 -7.49 -4.97
N ALA A 303 13.44 -7.74 -6.08
CA ALA A 303 12.89 -8.40 -7.26
C ALA A 303 12.41 -9.84 -6.99
N ASP A 304 12.90 -10.46 -5.91
CA ASP A 304 12.52 -11.82 -5.55
C ASP A 304 11.14 -11.82 -4.89
N VAL A 305 10.19 -12.54 -5.51
CA VAL A 305 8.84 -12.74 -4.99
C VAL A 305 8.80 -13.37 -3.60
N ASN A 306 9.88 -14.03 -3.18
CA ASN A 306 10.02 -14.60 -1.85
C ASN A 306 10.43 -13.56 -0.79
N ASP A 307 10.88 -12.37 -1.20
CA ASP A 307 11.25 -11.26 -0.33
C ASP A 307 10.06 -10.34 -0.05
N ARG A 308 8.89 -10.97 0.11
CA ARG A 308 7.62 -10.30 0.38
C ARG A 308 7.55 -9.90 1.85
N VAL A 309 7.19 -8.64 2.10
CA VAL A 309 6.82 -8.20 3.44
C VAL A 309 5.46 -8.76 3.77
N GLU A 310 5.40 -9.55 4.84
CA GLU A 310 4.17 -10.14 5.32
C GLU A 310 3.15 -9.07 5.69
N GLU A 311 1.89 -9.30 5.35
CA GLU A 311 0.84 -8.30 5.51
C GLU A 311 0.68 -7.88 6.98
N GLY A 312 0.58 -6.57 7.22
CA GLY A 312 0.53 -5.99 8.56
C GLY A 312 1.82 -6.10 9.39
N HIS A 313 2.94 -6.55 8.81
CA HIS A 313 4.23 -6.58 9.49
C HIS A 313 5.13 -5.42 9.06
N TRP A 314 5.82 -4.82 10.03
CA TRP A 314 6.93 -3.92 9.77
C TRP A 314 8.16 -4.72 9.36
N ALA A 315 8.78 -4.34 8.25
CA ALA A 315 10.06 -4.86 7.81
C ALA A 315 11.08 -3.74 7.62
N LEU A 316 12.29 -3.96 8.13
CA LEU A 316 13.44 -3.11 7.83
C LEU A 316 13.81 -3.30 6.36
N PHE A 317 13.69 -2.25 5.54
CA PHE A 317 14.07 -2.32 4.13
C PHE A 317 15.39 -1.59 3.84
N ALA A 318 15.79 -0.66 4.69
CA ALA A 318 17.06 0.06 4.53
C ALA A 318 17.62 0.58 5.87
N THR A 319 18.94 0.66 5.95
CA THR A 319 19.65 1.43 6.99
C THR A 319 20.47 2.50 6.29
N VAL A 320 20.21 3.76 6.63
CA VAL A 320 20.84 4.93 6.01
C VAL A 320 21.62 5.74 7.04
N THR A 321 22.44 6.67 6.55
CA THR A 321 23.10 7.67 7.40
C THR A 321 22.48 9.03 7.12
N ALA A 322 22.01 9.71 8.16
CA ALA A 322 21.40 11.03 8.02
C ALA A 322 22.38 12.02 7.39
N GLY A 323 21.95 12.68 6.32
CA GLY A 323 22.70 13.67 5.57
C GLY A 323 22.76 15.02 6.26
N ALA A 324 23.16 16.04 5.51
CA ALA A 324 23.07 17.42 5.98
C ALA A 324 21.60 17.76 6.31
N ASN A 325 21.36 18.49 7.40
CA ASN A 325 20.02 18.86 7.86
C ASN A 325 19.08 17.67 8.20
N GLY A 326 19.65 16.49 8.46
CA GLY A 326 18.86 15.30 8.82
C GLY A 326 18.15 14.64 7.63
N GLU A 327 18.61 14.88 6.40
CA GLU A 327 18.06 14.24 5.21
C GLU A 327 18.21 12.70 5.28
N LEU A 328 17.12 11.98 5.02
CA LEU A 328 17.11 10.53 4.85
C LEU A 328 16.77 10.23 3.38
N ALA A 329 17.52 9.36 2.72
CA ALA A 329 17.27 9.01 1.32
C ALA A 329 17.50 7.52 1.06
N SER A 330 16.58 6.87 0.36
CA SER A 330 16.66 5.47 -0.08
C SER A 330 15.65 5.25 -1.22
N ASN A 331 15.32 3.99 -1.54
CA ASN A 331 14.27 3.63 -2.47
C ASN A 331 13.14 2.91 -1.73
N LEU A 332 11.91 3.42 -1.83
CA LEU A 332 10.72 2.81 -1.24
C LEU A 332 10.31 1.56 -2.04
N PRO A 333 10.20 0.39 -1.40
CA PRO A 333 9.72 -0.83 -2.06
C PRO A 333 8.21 -0.81 -2.35
N CYS A 334 7.44 -0.08 -1.55
CA CYS A 334 6.02 0.12 -1.73
C CYS A 334 5.59 1.47 -1.15
N LEU A 335 4.53 2.05 -1.70
CA LEU A 335 3.81 3.18 -1.09
C LEU A 335 2.71 2.58 -0.23
N ASN A 336 2.94 2.47 1.08
CA ASN A 336 1.93 2.03 2.04
C ASN A 336 2.14 2.79 3.36
N TRP A 337 2.68 2.14 4.39
CA TRP A 337 3.20 2.85 5.56
C TRP A 337 4.71 2.80 5.61
N LEU A 338 5.31 3.95 5.92
CA LEU A 338 6.74 4.15 6.11
C LEU A 338 6.98 4.59 7.54
N ALA A 339 7.98 4.01 8.20
CA ALA A 339 8.44 4.49 9.48
C ALA A 339 9.97 4.61 9.50
N TYR A 340 10.51 5.40 10.42
CA TYR A 340 11.95 5.42 10.66
C TYR A 340 12.28 5.48 12.15
N LYS A 341 13.49 5.02 12.48
CA LYS A 341 14.04 5.03 13.83
C LYS A 341 15.54 5.33 13.81
N ALA A 342 15.97 6.37 14.51
CA ALA A 342 17.37 6.69 14.75
C ALA A 342 17.99 5.73 15.77
N ARG A 343 19.26 5.37 15.58
CA ARG A 343 20.05 4.51 16.46
C ARG A 343 21.02 5.28 17.35
#